data_AF-A0A8I0S3A5-F1
#
_entry.id   AF-A0A8I0S3A5-F1
#
_cell.length_a   1.000
_cell.length_b   1.000
_cell.length_c   1.000
_cell.angle_alpha   90.00
_cell.angle_beta   90.00
_cell.angle_gamma   90.00
#
_symmetry.space_group_name_H-M   'P 1'
#
loop_
_entity.id
_entity.type
_entity.pdbx_description
1 polymer ?
#
loop_
_entity_poly.entity_id
_entity_poly.type
_entity_poly.pdbx_seq_one_letter_code
_entity_poly.pdbx_strand_id
1 'polypeptide(L)'
;MNKILLSLLTLPVLALSYGCSDHISDITVERLNEEKVWKVGNSLLGELTSPLSSKTNSYHSYTKSNNEEQGEEAYFEKEKLTNFYINECKSLFKINKNDVGYESKGLGRGTYFIKDISFERLVPFKECITNKYNNEAIDELSLRIFLTEPNLLKYKNDMQLKKHITQIKKDNKITLKEVVDTYSILDKLSIDNFDNENKKLFNEL
;
A
#
# COMPACT_ATOMS: atom_id res chain seq x y z
N MET A 1 -26.64 26.42 75.66
CA MET A 1 -26.93 26.59 74.22
C MET A 1 -25.63 26.48 73.43
N ASN A 2 -25.55 25.42 72.62
CA ASN A 2 -24.72 25.15 71.43
C ASN A 2 -23.48 26.04 71.20
N LYS A 3 -22.24 25.56 71.38
CA LYS A 3 -21.48 24.64 70.49
C LYS A 3 -21.73 24.89 69.00
N ILE A 4 -20.84 25.61 68.33
CA ILE A 4 -20.25 25.18 67.04
C ILE A 4 -18.78 25.59 67.04
N LEU A 5 -17.94 24.62 67.41
CA LEU A 5 -16.52 24.60 67.08
C LEU A 5 -16.48 24.30 65.58
N LEU A 6 -16.25 25.32 64.73
CA LEU A 6 -15.95 25.05 63.32
C LEU A 6 -14.52 24.53 63.26
N SER A 7 -14.38 23.23 63.48
CA SER A 7 -13.27 22.45 62.97
C SER A 7 -13.32 22.53 61.44
N LEU A 8 -12.69 23.56 60.87
CA LEU A 8 -12.24 23.45 59.49
C LEU A 8 -11.19 22.34 59.49
N LEU A 9 -11.63 21.17 59.06
CA LEU A 9 -10.79 20.13 58.52
C LEU A 9 -9.88 20.79 57.49
N THR A 10 -8.66 21.15 57.90
CA THR A 10 -7.55 21.28 56.98
C THR A 10 -7.28 19.87 56.49
N LEU A 11 -8.05 19.47 55.48
CA LEU A 11 -7.60 18.48 54.52
C LEU A 11 -6.17 18.89 54.17
N PRO A 12 -5.15 18.04 54.38
CA PRO A 12 -3.93 18.25 53.65
C PRO A 12 -4.38 18.27 52.21
N VAL A 13 -4.24 19.43 51.56
CA VAL A 13 -4.05 19.48 50.14
C VAL A 13 -2.79 18.62 49.95
N LEU A 14 -3.01 17.32 49.79
CA LEU A 14 -2.19 16.51 48.92
C LEU A 14 -2.19 17.33 47.66
N ALA A 15 -1.14 18.14 47.53
CA ALA A 15 -0.58 18.48 46.26
C ALA A 15 -0.38 17.12 45.60
N LEU A 16 -1.43 16.67 44.89
CA LEU A 16 -1.31 15.81 43.75
C LEU A 16 -0.55 16.67 42.73
N SER A 17 0.73 16.90 42.99
CA SER A 17 1.74 16.85 41.95
C SER A 17 1.86 15.40 41.49
N TYR A 18 0.72 14.78 41.14
CA TYR A 18 0.71 13.83 40.06
C TYR A 18 0.98 14.72 38.86
N GLY A 19 2.25 14.81 38.48
CA GLY A 19 2.55 15.15 37.10
C GLY A 19 1.61 14.33 36.25
N CYS A 20 0.83 14.99 35.40
CA CYS A 20 0.02 14.33 34.39
C CYS A 20 0.96 13.39 33.64
N SER A 21 0.98 12.13 34.06
CA SER A 21 1.66 11.09 33.33
C SER A 21 1.04 11.12 31.95
N ASP A 22 1.87 11.35 30.93
CA ASP A 22 1.51 11.16 29.54
C ASP A 22 1.03 9.70 29.37
N HIS A 23 -0.25 9.44 29.69
CA HIS A 23 -0.84 8.12 29.60
C HIS A 23 -1.15 7.85 28.13
N ILE A 24 -0.10 7.50 27.39
CA ILE A 24 -0.19 6.96 26.05
C ILE A 24 -0.94 5.63 26.14
N SER A 25 -2.18 5.62 25.67
CA SER A 25 -3.02 4.43 25.66
C SER A 25 -2.53 3.41 24.62
N ASP A 26 -2.80 2.13 24.82
CA ASP A 26 -2.48 1.10 23.83
C ASP A 26 -3.19 1.34 22.49
N ILE A 27 -4.40 1.89 22.52
CA ILE A 27 -5.15 2.31 21.33
C ILE A 27 -4.40 3.42 20.57
N THR A 28 -3.79 4.37 21.29
CA THR A 28 -2.97 5.42 20.67
C THR A 28 -1.75 4.83 19.97
N VAL A 29 -1.08 3.88 20.62
CA VAL A 29 0.08 3.18 20.05
C VAL A 29 -0.33 2.39 18.81
N GLU A 30 -1.43 1.63 18.87
CA GLU A 30 -1.94 0.84 17.76
C GLU A 30 -2.28 1.72 16.56
N ARG A 31 -3.04 2.80 16.77
CA ARG A 31 -3.40 3.74 15.70
C ARG A 31 -2.17 4.34 15.02
N LEU A 32 -1.20 4.83 15.81
CA LEU A 32 0.04 5.38 15.27
C LEU A 32 0.85 4.32 14.52
N ASN A 33 0.88 3.08 15.03
CA ASN A 33 1.53 1.96 14.36
C ASN A 33 0.91 1.71 12.98
N GLU A 34 -0.43 1.64 12.92
CA GLU A 34 -1.15 1.46 11.66
C GLU A 34 -0.91 2.62 10.69
N GLU A 35 -1.05 3.87 11.13
CA GLU A 35 -0.78 5.06 10.30
C GLU A 35 0.63 5.02 9.68
N LYS A 36 1.63 4.64 10.48
CA LYS A 36 3.03 4.53 10.02
C LYS A 36 3.21 3.40 9.02
N VAL A 37 2.66 2.23 9.31
CA VAL A 37 2.73 1.06 8.42
C VAL A 37 2.07 1.36 7.08
N TRP A 38 0.86 1.93 7.10
CA TRP A 38 0.15 2.31 5.88
C TRP A 38 0.92 3.36 5.08
N LYS A 39 1.43 4.41 5.73
CA LYS A 39 2.23 5.44 5.04
C LYS A 39 3.47 4.86 4.37
N VAL A 40 4.25 4.06 5.10
CA VAL A 40 5.50 3.48 4.57
C VAL A 40 5.21 2.42 3.51
N GLY A 41 4.24 1.54 3.76
CA GLY A 41 3.84 0.48 2.84
C GLY A 41 3.28 1.03 1.53
N ASN A 42 2.38 2.01 1.60
CA ASN A 42 1.81 2.65 0.41
C ASN A 42 2.87 3.40 -0.40
N SER A 43 3.85 4.03 0.24
CA SER A 43 4.98 4.65 -0.47
C SER A 43 5.80 3.63 -1.23
N LEU A 44 6.22 2.54 -0.56
CA LEU A 44 7.05 1.49 -1.16
C LEU A 44 6.33 0.78 -2.31
N LEU A 45 5.09 0.31 -2.07
CA LEU A 45 4.28 -0.30 -3.12
C LEU A 45 3.94 0.71 -4.21
N GLY A 46 3.77 1.97 -3.83
CA GLY A 46 3.62 3.13 -4.69
C GLY A 46 4.68 3.17 -5.80
N GLU A 47 5.94 3.12 -5.38
CA GLU A 47 7.13 3.11 -6.25
C GLU A 47 7.21 1.82 -7.07
N LEU A 48 7.10 0.66 -6.43
CA LEU A 48 7.21 -0.66 -7.07
C LEU A 48 6.17 -0.88 -8.17
N THR A 49 4.98 -0.32 -8.01
CA THR A 49 3.85 -0.51 -8.94
C THR A 49 3.54 0.73 -9.77
N SER A 50 4.43 1.73 -9.80
CA SER A 50 4.25 2.95 -10.59
C SER A 50 3.91 2.69 -12.07
N PRO A 51 4.43 1.65 -12.76
CA PRO A 51 4.04 1.35 -14.13
C PRO A 51 2.57 0.92 -14.31
N LEU A 52 1.88 0.48 -13.25
CA LEU A 52 0.45 0.12 -13.34
C LEU A 52 -0.46 1.35 -13.45
N SER A 53 0.06 2.56 -13.21
CA SER A 53 -0.67 3.80 -13.42
C SER A 53 -0.68 4.26 -14.88
N SER A 54 -0.26 3.40 -15.80
CA SER A 54 -0.14 3.72 -17.20
C SER A 54 -1.47 3.67 -17.95
N LYS A 55 -1.47 4.26 -19.15
CA LYS A 55 -2.63 4.25 -20.05
C LYS A 55 -2.93 2.87 -20.61
N THR A 56 -1.97 1.94 -20.57
CA THR A 56 -2.20 0.57 -21.05
C THR A 56 -2.97 -0.27 -20.05
N ASN A 57 -2.95 0.07 -18.76
CA ASN A 57 -3.82 -0.52 -17.73
C ASN A 57 -5.23 0.10 -17.81
N SER A 58 -5.94 -0.24 -18.88
CA SER A 58 -7.28 0.26 -19.18
C SER A 58 -8.36 -0.69 -18.66
N TYR A 59 -9.57 -0.17 -18.41
CA TYR A 59 -10.71 -1.02 -18.10
C TYR A 59 -10.99 -1.99 -19.24
N HIS A 60 -11.18 -3.26 -18.91
CA HIS A 60 -11.51 -4.30 -19.86
C HIS A 60 -12.33 -5.40 -19.21
N SER A 61 -13.15 -6.07 -20.01
CA SER A 61 -13.98 -7.17 -19.53
C SER A 61 -13.13 -8.39 -19.23
N TYR A 62 -13.33 -8.99 -18.05
CA TYR A 62 -12.75 -10.28 -17.68
C TYR A 62 -13.86 -11.27 -17.32
N THR A 63 -13.64 -12.56 -17.58
CA THR A 63 -14.68 -13.59 -17.37
C THR A 63 -14.65 -14.11 -15.92
N LYS A 64 -15.77 -13.97 -15.21
CA LYS A 64 -15.91 -14.43 -13.80
C LYS A 64 -16.10 -15.95 -13.67
N SER A 65 -16.51 -16.66 -14.72
CA SER A 65 -16.56 -18.13 -14.76
C SER A 65 -16.70 -18.64 -16.20
N ASN A 66 -16.59 -19.95 -16.42
CA ASN A 66 -16.71 -20.55 -17.77
C ASN A 66 -18.10 -20.39 -18.45
N ASN A 67 -19.10 -19.78 -17.79
CA ASN A 67 -20.51 -19.82 -18.22
C ASN A 67 -21.24 -18.45 -18.29
N GLU A 68 -20.55 -17.31 -18.25
CA GLU A 68 -21.22 -15.98 -18.34
C GLU A 68 -20.79 -15.23 -19.61
N GLU A 69 -21.78 -14.78 -20.40
CA GLU A 69 -21.60 -14.10 -21.70
C GLU A 69 -21.25 -12.60 -21.57
N GLN A 70 -21.31 -12.02 -20.37
CA GLN A 70 -20.87 -10.65 -20.10
C GLN A 70 -19.91 -10.64 -18.92
N GLY A 71 -18.63 -10.34 -19.19
CA GLY A 71 -17.61 -10.16 -18.17
C GLY A 71 -17.78 -8.84 -17.42
N GLU A 72 -17.33 -8.79 -16.17
CA GLU A 72 -17.23 -7.52 -15.44
C GLU A 72 -16.07 -6.71 -16.01
N GLU A 73 -16.25 -5.40 -16.15
CA GLU A 73 -15.17 -4.50 -16.54
C GLU A 73 -14.32 -4.15 -15.32
N ALA A 74 -13.03 -4.46 -15.40
CA ALA A 74 -12.05 -4.06 -14.40
C ALA A 74 -10.73 -3.69 -15.09
N TYR A 75 -9.90 -2.95 -14.38
CA TYR A 75 -8.49 -2.81 -14.69
C TYR A 75 -7.69 -3.43 -13.55
N PHE A 76 -6.39 -3.59 -13.73
CA PHE A 76 -5.54 -4.16 -12.70
C PHE A 76 -5.36 -3.14 -11.55
N GLU A 77 -6.17 -3.28 -10.50
CA GLU A 77 -6.23 -2.35 -9.38
C GLU A 77 -5.06 -2.50 -8.40
N LYS A 78 -4.12 -1.56 -8.49
CA LYS A 78 -3.01 -1.41 -7.54
C LYS A 78 -3.48 -1.32 -6.08
N GLU A 79 -4.56 -0.60 -5.79
CA GLU A 79 -5.00 -0.32 -4.42
C GLU A 79 -5.48 -1.57 -3.67
N LYS A 80 -6.24 -2.45 -4.34
CA LYS A 80 -6.69 -3.72 -3.75
C LYS A 80 -5.52 -4.62 -3.34
N LEU A 81 -4.51 -4.71 -4.20
CA LEU A 81 -3.29 -5.45 -3.91
C LEU A 81 -2.50 -4.77 -2.79
N THR A 82 -2.39 -3.45 -2.81
CA THR A 82 -1.64 -2.68 -1.81
C THR A 82 -2.15 -2.95 -0.39
N ASN A 83 -3.47 -3.05 -0.22
CA ASN A 83 -4.08 -3.38 1.06
C ASN A 83 -3.72 -4.80 1.56
N PHE A 84 -3.59 -5.76 0.65
CA PHE A 84 -3.20 -7.14 0.99
C PHE A 84 -1.77 -7.20 1.54
N TYR A 85 -0.79 -6.72 0.78
CA TYR A 85 0.63 -6.79 1.16
C TYR A 85 0.92 -6.06 2.49
N ILE A 86 0.32 -4.89 2.70
CA ILE A 86 0.54 -4.10 3.93
C ILE A 86 -0.05 -4.83 5.13
N ASN A 87 -1.28 -5.34 5.03
CA ASN A 87 -1.95 -6.01 6.14
C ASN A 87 -1.23 -7.28 6.58
N GLU A 88 -0.66 -8.05 5.65
CA GLU A 88 0.06 -9.28 6.02
C GLU A 88 1.43 -9.00 6.65
N CYS A 89 2.09 -7.92 6.23
CA CYS A 89 3.41 -7.56 6.76
C CYS A 89 3.35 -6.67 8.01
N LYS A 90 2.20 -6.03 8.32
CA LYS A 90 2.10 -5.01 9.39
C LYS A 90 2.59 -5.47 10.76
N SER A 91 2.45 -6.77 11.06
CA SER A 91 2.86 -7.35 12.34
C SER A 91 4.38 -7.31 12.58
N LEU A 92 5.19 -7.17 11.53
CA LEU A 92 6.65 -7.13 11.57
C LEU A 92 7.19 -5.75 11.97
N PHE A 93 6.34 -4.73 12.01
CA PHE A 93 6.65 -3.43 12.58
C PHE A 93 5.76 -3.16 13.78
N LYS A 94 6.39 -2.89 14.92
CA LYS A 94 5.70 -2.52 16.15
C LYS A 94 6.40 -1.34 16.79
N ILE A 95 5.61 -0.37 17.19
CA ILE A 95 5.99 0.66 18.17
C ILE A 95 5.41 0.33 19.53
N ASN A 96 6.04 0.85 20.58
CA ASN A 96 5.59 0.75 21.96
C ASN A 96 5.33 2.15 22.53
N LYS A 97 4.83 2.22 23.78
CA LYS A 97 4.53 3.50 24.45
C LYS A 97 5.75 4.42 24.54
N ASN A 98 6.96 3.88 24.68
CA ASN A 98 8.17 4.70 24.78
C ASN A 98 8.55 5.38 23.45
N ASP A 99 8.12 4.80 22.33
CA ASP A 99 8.31 5.35 20.99
C ASP A 99 7.34 6.49 20.67
N VAL A 100 6.34 6.73 21.51
CA VAL A 100 5.32 7.76 21.29
C VAL A 100 5.67 9.02 22.09
N GLY A 101 5.64 10.14 21.39
CA GLY A 101 5.73 11.48 21.96
C GLY A 101 4.37 12.15 22.00
N TYR A 102 4.24 13.15 22.85
CA TYR A 102 3.07 14.00 22.93
C TYR A 102 3.52 15.46 22.84
N GLU A 103 2.92 16.21 21.93
CA GLU A 103 3.13 17.65 21.80
C GLU A 103 1.86 18.38 22.25
N SER A 104 1.97 19.16 23.34
CA SER A 104 0.87 20.01 23.79
C SER A 104 0.75 21.25 22.91
N LYS A 105 -0.47 21.59 22.50
CA LYS A 105 -0.81 22.80 21.74
C LYS A 105 -1.54 23.85 22.58
N GLY A 106 -1.53 23.72 23.91
CA GLY A 106 -2.28 24.57 24.84
C GLY A 106 -3.78 24.28 24.88
N LEU A 107 -4.50 24.89 25.85
CA LEU A 107 -5.96 24.76 26.04
C LEU A 107 -6.49 23.32 26.07
N GLY A 108 -5.73 22.38 26.65
CA GLY A 108 -6.11 20.96 26.72
C GLY A 108 -6.06 20.21 25.38
N ARG A 109 -5.44 20.80 24.35
CA ARG A 109 -5.23 20.18 23.04
C ARG A 109 -3.79 19.68 22.93
N GLY A 110 -3.60 18.57 22.24
CA GLY A 110 -2.27 18.09 21.86
C GLY A 110 -2.34 16.97 20.83
N THR A 111 -1.18 16.56 20.34
CA THR A 111 -1.06 15.56 19.28
C THR A 111 -0.03 14.52 19.68
N TYR A 112 -0.40 13.25 19.57
CA TYR A 112 0.55 12.15 19.70
C TYR A 112 1.28 11.95 18.38
N PHE A 113 2.57 11.69 18.44
CA PHE A 113 3.42 11.41 17.29
C PHE A 113 4.38 10.27 17.62
N ILE A 114 4.91 9.64 16.59
CA ILE A 114 5.98 8.66 16.77
C ILE A 114 7.29 9.43 16.81
N LYS A 115 8.05 9.27 17.90
CA LYS A 115 9.43 9.78 18.03
C LYS A 115 10.29 9.19 16.92
N ASP A 116 11.40 9.82 16.58
CA ASP A 116 12.28 9.31 15.52
C ASP A 116 12.67 7.85 15.80
N ILE A 117 12.13 6.95 14.98
CA ILE A 117 12.38 5.52 14.98
C ILE A 117 13.48 5.25 13.97
N SER A 118 14.47 4.45 14.37
CA SER A 118 15.54 4.05 13.46
C SER A 118 14.97 3.36 12.21
N PHE A 119 15.60 3.64 11.07
CA PHE A 119 15.23 3.01 9.79
C PHE A 119 15.26 1.48 9.89
N GLU A 120 16.18 0.93 10.68
CA GLU A 120 16.35 -0.51 10.91
C GLU A 120 15.07 -1.19 11.40
N ARG A 121 14.25 -0.52 12.22
CA ARG A 121 12.99 -1.10 12.71
C ARG A 121 11.95 -1.29 11.60
N LEU A 122 12.07 -0.55 10.49
CA LEU A 122 11.19 -0.70 9.33
C LEU A 122 11.69 -1.75 8.34
N VAL A 123 12.94 -2.21 8.45
CA VAL A 123 13.55 -3.14 7.49
C VAL A 123 12.75 -4.44 7.37
N PRO A 124 12.41 -5.16 8.46
CA PRO A 124 11.66 -6.42 8.33
C PRO A 124 10.30 -6.26 7.64
N PHE A 125 9.61 -5.14 7.92
CA PHE A 125 8.33 -4.81 7.28
C PHE A 125 8.50 -4.56 5.77
N LYS A 126 9.49 -3.76 5.37
CA LYS A 126 9.77 -3.46 3.96
C LYS A 126 10.26 -4.69 3.19
N GLU A 127 11.11 -5.51 3.81
CA GLU A 127 11.60 -6.75 3.23
C GLU A 127 10.46 -7.75 3.02
N CYS A 128 9.52 -7.86 3.96
CA CYS A 128 8.33 -8.67 3.78
C CYS A 128 7.52 -8.24 2.55
N ILE A 129 7.22 -6.93 2.42
CA ILE A 129 6.50 -6.40 1.26
C ILE A 129 7.26 -6.70 -0.03
N THR A 130 8.56 -6.42 -0.06
CA THR A 130 9.42 -6.62 -1.24
C THR A 130 9.51 -8.10 -1.62
N ASN A 131 9.64 -8.98 -0.65
CA ASN A 131 9.67 -10.42 -0.86
C ASN A 131 8.36 -10.91 -1.45
N LYS A 132 7.22 -10.51 -0.87
CA LYS A 132 5.91 -10.90 -1.40
C LYS A 132 5.70 -10.35 -2.82
N TYR A 133 6.04 -9.08 -3.08
CA TYR A 133 5.96 -8.48 -4.42
C TYR A 133 6.74 -9.28 -5.48
N ASN A 134 7.96 -9.73 -5.13
CA ASN A 134 8.82 -10.48 -6.04
C ASN A 134 8.40 -11.94 -6.20
N ASN A 135 7.94 -12.56 -5.11
CA ASN A 135 7.92 -14.01 -4.99
C ASN A 135 6.54 -14.60 -4.73
N GLU A 136 5.50 -13.84 -4.42
CA GLU A 136 4.16 -14.38 -4.14
C GLU A 136 3.28 -14.31 -5.37
N ALA A 137 2.49 -15.36 -5.60
CA ALA A 137 1.58 -15.38 -6.74
C ALA A 137 0.45 -14.37 -6.48
N ILE A 138 0.04 -13.64 -7.52
CA ILE A 138 -1.18 -12.84 -7.44
C ILE A 138 -2.39 -13.75 -7.28
N ASP A 139 -3.47 -13.23 -6.70
CA ASP A 139 -4.71 -13.98 -6.54
C ASP A 139 -5.38 -14.25 -7.90
N GLU A 140 -6.35 -15.18 -7.88
CA GLU A 140 -7.04 -15.64 -9.08
C GLU A 140 -7.78 -14.53 -9.82
N LEU A 141 -8.37 -13.57 -9.10
CA LEU A 141 -9.10 -12.47 -9.72
C LEU A 141 -8.14 -11.52 -10.44
N SER A 142 -7.05 -11.11 -9.76
CA SER A 142 -6.00 -10.32 -10.39
C SER A 142 -5.36 -11.03 -11.59
N LEU A 143 -5.17 -12.34 -11.50
CA LEU A 143 -4.66 -13.13 -12.62
C LEU A 143 -5.61 -13.11 -13.83
N ARG A 144 -6.92 -13.29 -13.61
CA ARG A 144 -7.92 -13.26 -14.68
C ARG A 144 -7.93 -11.90 -15.39
N ILE A 145 -7.96 -10.81 -14.64
CA ILE A 145 -7.87 -9.45 -15.18
C ILE A 145 -6.59 -9.31 -16.01
N PHE A 146 -5.43 -9.62 -15.44
CA PHE A 146 -4.15 -9.50 -16.15
C PHE A 146 -4.12 -10.28 -17.48
N LEU A 147 -4.64 -11.51 -17.50
CA LEU A 147 -4.63 -12.35 -18.71
C LEU A 147 -5.60 -11.86 -19.80
N THR A 148 -6.57 -11.02 -19.45
CA THR A 148 -7.53 -10.42 -20.38
C THR A 148 -7.15 -9.01 -20.85
N GLU A 149 -6.00 -8.49 -20.42
CA GLU A 149 -5.50 -7.16 -20.82
C GLU A 149 -5.45 -7.02 -22.35
N PRO A 150 -6.21 -6.09 -22.97
CA PRO A 150 -6.28 -5.96 -24.42
C PRO A 150 -4.92 -5.73 -25.08
N ASN A 151 -4.04 -4.94 -24.46
CA ASN A 151 -2.71 -4.68 -25.01
C ASN A 151 -1.82 -5.92 -24.96
N LEU A 152 -1.96 -6.76 -23.92
CA LEU A 152 -1.28 -8.06 -23.83
C LEU A 152 -1.69 -8.96 -25.00
N LEU A 153 -2.97 -8.99 -25.34
CA LEU A 153 -3.50 -9.77 -26.47
C LEU A 153 -3.08 -9.19 -27.82
N LYS A 154 -3.14 -7.87 -27.99
CA LYS A 154 -2.75 -7.14 -29.20
C LYS A 154 -1.26 -7.37 -29.54
N TYR A 155 -0.39 -7.25 -28.55
CA TYR A 155 1.06 -7.31 -28.73
C TYR A 155 1.66 -8.70 -28.48
N LYS A 156 0.85 -9.76 -28.29
CA LYS A 156 1.31 -11.11 -27.93
C LYS A 156 2.42 -11.72 -28.80
N ASN A 157 2.58 -11.24 -30.03
CA ASN A 157 3.59 -11.71 -30.98
C ASN A 157 4.89 -10.87 -30.97
N ASP A 158 4.94 -9.76 -30.24
CA ASP A 158 6.16 -8.99 -30.02
C ASP A 158 7.23 -9.87 -29.38
N MET A 159 8.48 -9.74 -29.84
CA MET A 159 9.56 -10.63 -29.45
C MET A 159 9.93 -10.48 -27.97
N GLN A 160 9.95 -9.24 -27.46
CA GLN A 160 10.29 -8.95 -26.07
C GLN A 160 9.18 -9.45 -25.15
N LEU A 161 7.92 -9.12 -25.46
CA LEU A 161 6.77 -9.58 -24.68
C LEU A 161 6.67 -11.11 -24.68
N LYS A 162 6.83 -11.75 -25.84
CA LYS A 162 6.79 -13.22 -25.95
C LYS A 162 7.88 -13.88 -25.13
N LYS A 163 9.10 -13.34 -25.12
CA LYS A 163 10.21 -13.86 -24.29
C LYS A 163 9.88 -13.74 -22.80
N HIS A 164 9.36 -12.59 -22.38
CA HIS A 164 8.92 -12.33 -21.00
C HIS A 164 7.84 -13.33 -20.54
N ILE A 165 6.74 -13.44 -21.30
CA ILE A 165 5.64 -14.37 -21.00
C ILE A 165 6.10 -15.84 -21.02
N THR A 166 7.05 -16.20 -21.90
CA THR A 166 7.62 -17.56 -21.92
C THR A 166 8.41 -17.85 -20.65
N GLN A 167 9.11 -16.86 -20.10
CA GLN A 167 9.85 -17.01 -18.85
C GLN A 167 8.89 -17.21 -17.67
N ILE A 168 7.88 -16.35 -17.55
CA ILE A 168 6.79 -16.49 -16.56
C ILE A 168 6.18 -17.90 -16.58
N LYS A 169 5.89 -18.42 -17.78
CA LYS A 169 5.33 -19.78 -17.94
C LYS A 169 6.27 -20.89 -17.45
N LYS A 170 7.58 -20.73 -17.63
CA LYS A 170 8.57 -21.69 -17.10
C LYS A 170 8.65 -21.64 -15.59
N ASP A 171 8.55 -20.44 -15.02
CA ASP A 171 8.58 -20.23 -13.57
C ASP A 171 7.26 -20.68 -12.91
N ASN A 172 6.22 -20.91 -13.72
CA ASN A 172 4.89 -21.37 -13.32
C ASN A 172 4.27 -20.52 -12.20
N LYS A 173 4.60 -19.23 -12.18
CA LYS A 173 4.18 -18.29 -11.15
C LYS A 173 4.12 -16.89 -11.72
N ILE A 174 2.95 -16.24 -11.60
CA ILE A 174 2.77 -14.82 -11.94
C ILE A 174 2.74 -14.06 -10.63
N THR A 175 3.78 -13.27 -10.38
CA THR A 175 3.88 -12.39 -9.21
C THR A 175 3.52 -10.96 -9.59
N LEU A 176 3.33 -10.08 -8.60
CA LEU A 176 3.04 -8.67 -8.89
C LEU A 176 4.19 -8.00 -9.66
N LYS A 177 5.43 -8.40 -9.39
CA LYS A 177 6.59 -7.98 -10.19
C LYS A 177 6.42 -8.33 -11.67
N GLU A 178 6.07 -9.57 -11.98
CA GLU A 178 5.91 -10.02 -13.36
C GLU A 178 4.78 -9.28 -14.09
N VAL A 179 3.70 -8.93 -13.38
CA VAL A 179 2.64 -8.08 -13.91
C VAL A 179 3.15 -6.67 -14.21
N VAL A 180 3.83 -6.02 -13.25
CA VAL A 180 4.39 -4.67 -13.42
C VAL A 180 5.38 -4.61 -14.60
N ASP A 181 6.26 -5.61 -14.70
CA ASP A 181 7.23 -5.70 -15.79
C ASP A 181 6.52 -5.88 -17.14
N THR A 182 5.43 -6.66 -17.18
CA THR A 182 4.62 -6.82 -18.38
C THR A 182 3.99 -5.50 -18.80
N TYR A 183 3.33 -4.76 -17.90
CA TYR A 183 2.74 -3.46 -18.22
C TYR A 183 3.80 -2.44 -18.68
N SER A 184 5.00 -2.48 -18.09
CA SER A 184 6.12 -1.64 -18.53
C SER A 184 6.56 -1.93 -19.98
N ILE A 185 6.46 -3.19 -20.43
CA ILE A 185 6.72 -3.58 -21.82
C ILE A 185 5.57 -3.10 -22.72
N LEU A 186 4.32 -3.32 -22.31
CA LEU A 186 3.14 -2.92 -23.07
C LEU A 186 3.08 -1.40 -23.30
N ASP A 187 3.44 -0.60 -22.31
CA ASP A 187 3.52 0.86 -22.45
C ASP A 187 4.50 1.30 -23.53
N LYS A 188 5.70 0.71 -23.53
CA LYS A 188 6.72 1.02 -24.53
C LYS A 188 6.23 0.67 -25.93
N LEU A 189 5.65 -0.53 -26.10
CA LEU A 189 5.08 -0.97 -27.38
C LEU A 189 3.92 -0.07 -27.84
N SER A 190 3.09 0.40 -26.92
CA SER A 190 1.99 1.32 -27.24
C SER A 190 2.52 2.69 -27.71
N ILE A 191 3.55 3.23 -27.05
CA ILE A 191 4.16 4.51 -27.43
C ILE A 191 4.85 4.40 -28.79
N ASP A 192 5.68 3.37 -28.98
CA ASP A 192 6.43 3.16 -30.22
C ASP A 192 5.48 2.99 -31.42
N ASN A 193 4.35 2.29 -31.23
CA ASN A 193 3.37 2.11 -32.30
C ASN A 193 2.64 3.43 -32.63
N PHE A 194 2.27 4.22 -31.61
CA PHE A 194 1.65 5.54 -31.82
C PHE A 194 2.58 6.49 -32.59
N ASP A 195 3.86 6.55 -32.21
CA ASP A 195 4.84 7.40 -32.87
C ASP A 195 5.10 6.95 -34.32
N ASN A 196 5.12 5.65 -34.58
CA ASN A 196 5.29 5.11 -35.92
C ASN A 196 4.06 5.35 -36.82
N GLU A 197 2.85 5.21 -36.28
CA GLU A 197 1.61 5.53 -36.99
C GLU A 197 1.56 7.03 -37.35
N ASN A 198 1.91 7.91 -36.40
CA ASN A 198 1.96 9.35 -36.66
C ASN A 198 3.04 9.71 -37.69
N LYS A 199 4.23 9.13 -37.61
CA LYS A 199 5.29 9.36 -38.61
C LYS A 199 4.87 8.93 -40.02
N LYS A 200 4.14 7.81 -40.16
CA LYS A 200 3.59 7.39 -41.45
C LYS A 200 2.58 8.41 -41.97
N LEU A 201 1.63 8.82 -41.13
CA LEU A 201 0.64 9.85 -41.48
C LEU A 201 1.28 11.17 -41.90
N PHE A 202 2.35 11.61 -41.21
CA PHE A 202 3.09 12.83 -41.57
C PHE A 202 3.88 12.70 -42.88
N ASN A 203 4.37 11.50 -43.22
CA ASN A 203 5.07 11.27 -44.49
C ASN A 203 4.12 11.06 -45.68
N GLU A 204 2.83 10.85 -45.41
CA GLU A 204 1.77 10.73 -46.41
C GLU A 204 1.07 12.08 -46.73
N LEU A 205 1.41 13.15 -45.99
CA LEU A 205 0.97 14.55 -46.22
C LEU A 205 1.98 15.35 -47.06
#